data_AF-A0AAQ5YJ71-F1
#
_entry.id   AF-A0AAQ5YJ71-F1
#
_cell.length_a   1.000
_cell.length_b   1.000
_cell.length_c   1.000
_cell.angle_alpha   90.00
_cell.angle_beta   90.00
_cell.angle_gamma   90.00
#
_symmetry.space_group_name_H-M   'P 1'
#
loop_
_entity.id
_entity.type
_entity.pdbx_description
1 polymer ?
#
loop_
_entity_poly.entity_id
_entity_poly.type
_entity_poly.pdbx_seq_one_letter_code
_entity_poly.pdbx_strand_id
1 'polypeptide(L)'
;MRDNLIFSGIPESTPDNPETLVKNFMVSALKIPAETVKNITFHRVHRLGPRGGNRHRPIIAKFEHFQQKVLVRSKGRELKGTSFGMNDQFPREINERRKVLYPIMKEHRQKAEMSNPDVDAEELHRLRDLVNQLRADNERLGNERSLAQEDPGEGGSSQDSGASQAGSSGSRNGHLMPGERIFYIPHDHLHRLGSVLSRLQQEGLKVKLSKCEFFKKEVKYLGHVISADGVSTDPDKIAAVAGWPHPNTTTEMRSFLGFASYYRRFVQGFAKVAAPLHQLVSEVQRAQRWSKTQLLADSWTEECEMSFNDLKAKLVSAPVLAYANFSLPFILEIDASFNGLGAVLSQEQEGKVRPIAYASQGLKPTEKNMSNYSSMKLEFLALKWAITEKFRDYLLGQTSTVWTDNNPLSHLETAKLGATEQRWAAKLASFDFTIRYRSG
;
A
#
# COMPACT_ATOMS: atom_id res chain seq x y z
N MET A 1 11.38 6.52 -12.12
CA MET A 1 12.10 5.26 -12.41
C MET A 1 13.15 5.56 -13.47
N ARG A 2 14.27 4.86 -13.57
CA ARG A 2 15.21 5.09 -14.68
C ARG A 2 14.65 4.40 -15.93
N ASP A 3 14.39 5.17 -16.99
CA ASP A 3 13.76 4.72 -18.24
C ASP A 3 14.75 4.04 -19.19
N ASN A 4 15.44 3.02 -18.68
CA ASN A 4 16.53 2.37 -19.41
C ASN A 4 16.16 0.94 -19.80
N LEU A 5 16.58 0.52 -21.00
CA LEU A 5 16.55 -0.87 -21.45
C LEU A 5 17.99 -1.39 -21.60
N ILE A 6 18.20 -2.62 -21.18
CA ILE A 6 19.44 -3.37 -21.38
C ILE A 6 19.19 -4.36 -22.52
N PHE A 7 19.95 -4.19 -23.59
CA PHE A 7 20.02 -5.09 -24.73
C PHE A 7 21.21 -6.01 -24.59
N SER A 8 21.05 -7.28 -24.96
CA SER A 8 22.05 -8.33 -24.80
C SER A 8 22.06 -9.25 -26.03
N GLY A 9 23.21 -9.86 -26.31
CA GLY A 9 23.37 -10.74 -27.46
C GLY A 9 23.53 -10.02 -28.81
N ILE A 10 23.71 -8.69 -28.81
CA ILE A 10 23.96 -7.93 -30.05
C ILE A 10 25.39 -8.20 -30.55
N PRO A 11 25.58 -8.73 -31.78
CA PRO A 11 26.90 -8.95 -32.36
C PRO A 11 27.78 -7.70 -32.32
N GLU A 12 29.05 -7.89 -31.99
CA GLU A 12 30.04 -6.80 -31.99
C GLU A 12 30.85 -6.86 -33.29
N SER A 13 30.48 -6.07 -34.29
CA SER A 13 31.35 -5.71 -35.42
C SER A 13 32.18 -4.48 -35.06
N THR A 14 33.47 -4.49 -35.37
CA THR A 14 34.35 -3.33 -35.14
C THR A 14 34.43 -2.51 -36.44
N PRO A 15 34.27 -1.17 -36.43
CA PRO A 15 34.05 -0.27 -35.30
C PRO A 15 32.62 0.32 -35.25
N ASP A 16 31.59 -0.47 -34.95
CA ASP A 16 30.22 0.06 -34.96
C ASP A 16 29.85 0.87 -33.71
N ASN A 17 29.23 2.03 -33.95
CA ASN A 17 28.65 2.91 -32.93
C ASN A 17 27.56 2.16 -32.15
N PRO A 18 27.59 2.15 -30.79
CA PRO A 18 26.58 1.51 -29.96
C PRO A 18 25.14 1.93 -30.26
N GLU A 19 24.92 3.18 -30.67
CA GLU A 19 23.59 3.66 -31.05
C GLU A 19 23.10 3.01 -32.34
N THR A 20 23.97 2.91 -33.35
CA THR A 20 23.68 2.22 -34.61
C THR A 20 23.37 0.74 -34.36
N LEU A 21 24.11 0.08 -33.47
CA LEU A 21 23.84 -1.31 -33.08
C LEU A 21 22.47 -1.48 -32.43
N VAL A 22 22.07 -0.56 -31.55
CA VAL A 22 20.74 -0.59 -30.92
C VAL A 22 19.63 -0.32 -31.95
N LYS A 23 19.83 0.65 -32.86
CA LYS A 23 18.87 0.94 -33.94
C LYS A 23 18.74 -0.25 -34.90
N ASN A 24 19.84 -0.85 -35.32
CA ASN A 24 19.85 -2.04 -36.18
C ASN A 24 19.16 -3.21 -35.49
N PHE A 25 19.43 -3.41 -34.19
CA PHE A 25 18.76 -4.43 -33.39
C PHE A 25 17.24 -4.23 -33.35
N MET A 26 16.75 -2.99 -33.21
CA MET A 26 15.32 -2.70 -33.24
C MET A 26 14.69 -3.03 -34.60
N VAL A 27 15.38 -2.76 -35.70
CA VAL A 27 14.87 -3.06 -37.04
C VAL A 27 14.91 -4.55 -37.34
N SER A 28 16.04 -5.23 -37.07
CA SER A 28 16.26 -6.62 -37.47
C SER A 28 15.61 -7.64 -36.54
N ALA A 29 15.81 -7.49 -35.22
CA ALA A 29 15.37 -8.48 -34.24
C ALA A 29 13.99 -8.17 -33.67
N LEU A 30 13.63 -6.89 -33.52
CA LEU A 30 12.31 -6.47 -33.01
C LEU A 30 11.30 -6.13 -34.11
N LYS A 31 11.73 -6.17 -35.39
CA LYS A 31 10.90 -5.85 -36.57
C LYS A 31 10.19 -4.49 -36.46
N ILE A 32 10.84 -3.51 -35.84
CA ILE A 32 10.30 -2.13 -35.76
C ILE A 32 10.64 -1.44 -37.09
N PRO A 33 9.67 -0.79 -37.76
CA PRO A 33 9.94 -0.11 -39.02
C PRO A 33 11.09 0.89 -38.90
N ALA A 34 11.98 0.93 -39.89
CA ALA A 34 13.17 1.77 -39.87
C ALA A 34 12.85 3.27 -39.70
N GLU A 35 11.74 3.73 -40.28
CA GLU A 35 11.24 5.10 -40.10
C GLU A 35 10.86 5.39 -38.64
N THR A 36 10.22 4.43 -37.97
CA THR A 36 9.87 4.56 -36.55
C THR A 36 11.14 4.59 -35.69
N VAL A 37 12.13 3.75 -35.97
CA VAL A 37 13.41 3.73 -35.24
C VAL A 37 14.21 5.02 -35.45
N LYS A 38 14.16 5.62 -36.65
CA LYS A 38 14.81 6.90 -36.95
C LYS A 38 14.28 8.04 -36.08
N ASN A 39 12.99 7.99 -35.73
CA ASN A 39 12.32 8.98 -34.88
C ASN A 39 12.48 8.71 -33.38
N ILE A 40 13.19 7.65 -32.99
CA ILE A 40 13.52 7.38 -31.59
C ILE A 40 14.85 8.06 -31.24
N THR A 41 14.79 8.93 -30.25
CA THR A 41 15.95 9.66 -29.72
C THR A 41 16.45 9.01 -28.43
N PHE A 42 17.78 8.90 -28.30
CA PHE A 42 18.44 8.27 -27.16
C PHE A 42 19.27 9.30 -26.41
N HIS A 43 19.08 9.39 -25.08
CA HIS A 43 19.82 10.35 -24.26
C HIS A 43 21.27 9.89 -24.01
N ARG A 44 21.49 8.60 -23.74
CA ARG A 44 22.83 7.98 -23.61
C ARG A 44 22.76 6.48 -23.93
N VAL A 45 23.67 6.02 -24.78
CA VAL A 45 23.86 4.60 -25.08
C VAL A 45 25.31 4.22 -24.74
N HIS A 46 25.50 3.22 -23.87
CA HIS A 46 26.84 2.77 -23.51
C HIS A 46 26.90 1.26 -23.29
N ARG A 47 28.11 0.70 -23.44
CA ARG A 47 28.38 -0.71 -23.20
C ARG A 47 28.66 -0.94 -21.71
N LEU A 48 28.20 -2.05 -21.16
CA LEU A 48 28.46 -2.45 -19.78
C LEU A 48 29.42 -3.65 -19.72
N GLY A 49 30.34 -3.62 -18.76
CA GLY A 49 31.27 -4.72 -18.46
C GLY A 49 32.63 -4.65 -19.19
N PRO A 50 33.65 -5.37 -18.69
CA PRO A 50 34.98 -5.41 -19.28
C PRO A 50 34.96 -6.10 -20.66
N ARG A 51 35.93 -5.77 -21.51
CA ARG A 51 36.15 -6.43 -22.80
C ARG A 51 36.86 -7.77 -22.54
N GLY A 52 36.10 -8.81 -22.19
CA GLY A 52 36.67 -10.14 -21.91
C GLY A 52 35.61 -11.23 -21.86
N GLY A 53 35.87 -12.32 -22.60
CA GLY A 53 35.00 -13.50 -22.72
C GLY A 53 34.30 -13.62 -24.08
N ASN A 54 33.91 -14.84 -24.46
CA ASN A 54 33.22 -15.17 -25.73
C ASN A 54 31.73 -14.71 -25.76
N ARG A 55 31.39 -13.64 -25.03
CA ARG A 55 30.02 -13.14 -24.87
C ARG A 55 29.93 -11.67 -25.27
N HIS A 56 28.92 -11.31 -26.06
CA HIS A 56 28.64 -9.94 -26.45
C HIS A 56 28.31 -9.06 -25.24
N ARG A 57 28.89 -7.85 -25.17
CA ARG A 57 28.64 -6.94 -24.05
C ARG A 57 27.23 -6.36 -24.15
N PRO A 58 26.48 -6.32 -23.04
CA PRO A 58 25.17 -5.70 -23.04
C PRO A 58 25.29 -4.19 -23.26
N ILE A 59 24.34 -3.65 -24.01
CA ILE A 59 24.20 -2.23 -24.30
C ILE A 59 23.03 -1.70 -23.50
N ILE A 60 23.23 -0.60 -22.80
CA ILE A 60 22.13 0.10 -22.14
C ILE A 60 21.76 1.34 -22.94
N ALA A 61 20.48 1.48 -23.27
CA ALA A 61 19.94 2.67 -23.90
C ALA A 61 18.98 3.38 -22.95
N LYS A 62 19.11 4.71 -22.90
CA LYS A 62 18.18 5.60 -22.21
C LYS A 62 17.34 6.31 -23.26
N PHE A 63 16.02 6.21 -23.15
CA PHE A 63 15.09 6.87 -24.05
C PHE A 63 14.83 8.29 -23.57
N GLU A 64 14.69 9.22 -24.50
CA GLU A 64 14.28 10.59 -24.19
C GLU A 64 12.81 10.63 -23.74
N HIS A 65 11.96 9.85 -24.40
CA HIS A 65 10.53 9.76 -24.09
C HIS A 65 10.12 8.37 -23.63
N PHE A 66 9.37 8.30 -22.53
CA PHE A 66 8.87 7.04 -21.95
C PHE A 66 8.05 6.20 -22.95
N GLN A 67 7.24 6.84 -23.79
CA GLN A 67 6.41 6.15 -24.80
C GLN A 67 7.26 5.36 -25.81
N GLN A 68 8.43 5.87 -26.20
CA GLN A 68 9.36 5.17 -27.10
C GLN A 68 9.92 3.90 -26.44
N LYS A 69 10.26 3.97 -25.14
CA LYS A 69 10.68 2.81 -24.36
C LYS A 69 9.59 1.74 -24.33
N VAL A 70 8.34 2.14 -24.05
CA VAL A 70 7.20 1.20 -23.98
C VAL A 70 6.95 0.54 -25.33
N LEU A 71 7.04 1.31 -26.42
CA LEU A 71 6.92 0.81 -27.79
C LEU A 71 7.98 -0.26 -28.10
N VAL A 72 9.25 0.03 -27.80
CA VAL A 72 10.34 -0.94 -28.01
C VAL A 72 10.12 -2.18 -27.14
N ARG A 73 9.73 -2.00 -25.87
CA ARG A 73 9.50 -3.09 -24.93
C ARG A 73 8.35 -4.01 -25.36
N SER A 74 7.27 -3.46 -25.92
CA SER A 74 6.10 -4.24 -26.33
C SER A 74 6.44 -5.25 -27.43
N LYS A 75 7.44 -4.96 -28.26
CA LYS A 75 7.97 -5.85 -29.30
C LYS A 75 8.89 -6.96 -28.78
N GLY A 76 9.15 -7.02 -27.46
CA GLY A 76 10.02 -8.05 -26.88
C GLY A 76 9.57 -9.50 -27.10
N ARG A 77 8.30 -9.75 -27.46
CA ARG A 77 7.82 -11.08 -27.83
C ARG A 77 8.50 -11.64 -29.09
N GLU A 78 8.94 -10.76 -30.01
CA GLU A 78 9.66 -11.13 -31.24
C GLU A 78 11.04 -11.76 -30.94
N LEU A 79 11.57 -11.60 -29.72
CA LEU A 79 12.86 -12.16 -29.33
C LEU A 79 12.79 -13.62 -28.89
N LYS A 80 11.59 -14.22 -28.73
CA LYS A 80 11.45 -15.62 -28.33
C LYS A 80 12.13 -16.54 -29.34
N GLY A 81 13.05 -17.38 -28.87
CA GLY A 81 13.80 -18.32 -29.71
C GLY A 81 15.05 -17.74 -30.38
N THR A 82 15.35 -16.46 -30.17
CA THR A 82 16.58 -15.83 -30.67
C THR A 82 17.69 -15.82 -29.60
N SER A 83 18.94 -15.61 -30.00
CA SER A 83 20.07 -15.41 -29.08
C SER A 83 20.10 -14.02 -28.43
N PHE A 84 19.17 -13.14 -28.81
CA PHE A 84 19.09 -11.78 -28.33
C PHE A 84 18.18 -11.63 -27.11
N GLY A 85 18.48 -10.65 -26.26
CA GLY A 85 17.69 -10.36 -25.06
C GLY A 85 17.49 -8.88 -24.81
N MET A 86 16.34 -8.53 -24.24
CA MET A 86 15.99 -7.16 -23.87
C MET A 86 15.29 -7.16 -22.50
N ASN A 87 15.81 -6.37 -21.56
CA ASN A 87 15.31 -6.29 -20.20
C ASN A 87 15.27 -4.85 -19.68
N ASP A 88 14.33 -4.56 -18.76
CA ASP A 88 14.39 -3.31 -17.99
C ASP A 88 15.65 -3.28 -17.12
N GLN A 89 16.30 -2.12 -17.05
CA GLN A 89 17.31 -1.90 -16.01
C GLN A 89 16.61 -1.61 -14.68
N PHE A 90 16.73 -2.54 -13.74
CA PHE A 90 16.32 -2.30 -12.36
C PHE A 90 17.49 -1.77 -11.51
N PRO A 91 17.21 -0.97 -10.47
CA PRO A 91 18.17 -0.66 -9.41
C PRO A 91 18.82 -1.93 -8.84
N ARG A 92 20.06 -1.81 -8.33
CA ARG A 92 20.87 -2.93 -7.86
C ARG A 92 20.15 -3.73 -6.77
N GLU A 93 19.42 -3.05 -5.91
CA GLU A 93 18.62 -3.58 -4.81
C GLU A 93 17.50 -4.51 -5.31
N ILE A 94 16.87 -4.18 -6.44
CA ILE A 94 15.85 -5.02 -7.07
C ILE A 94 16.48 -6.23 -7.76
N ASN A 95 17.64 -6.06 -8.39
CA ASN A 95 18.37 -7.17 -9.02
C ASN A 95 18.87 -8.20 -7.98
N GLU A 96 19.32 -7.75 -6.80
CA GLU A 96 19.74 -8.66 -5.73
C GLU A 96 18.56 -9.44 -5.14
N ARG A 97 17.40 -8.80 -4.95
CA ARG A 97 16.16 -9.50 -4.57
C ARG A 97 15.70 -10.51 -5.62
N ARG A 98 15.84 -10.19 -6.91
CA ARG A 98 15.49 -11.10 -8.01
C ARG A 98 16.39 -12.33 -8.09
N LYS A 99 17.69 -12.22 -7.76
CA LYS A 99 18.61 -13.38 -7.72
C LYS A 99 18.14 -14.43 -6.72
N VAL A 100 17.58 -14.01 -5.59
CA VAL A 100 17.02 -14.90 -4.55
C VAL A 100 15.69 -15.51 -5.00
N LEU A 101 14.86 -14.75 -5.71
CA LEU A 101 13.52 -15.19 -6.13
C LEU A 101 13.50 -16.05 -7.40
N TYR A 102 14.50 -15.94 -8.27
CA TYR A 102 14.50 -16.63 -9.58
C TYR A 102 14.48 -18.17 -9.48
N PRO A 103 15.25 -18.83 -8.58
CA PRO A 103 15.18 -20.28 -8.40
C PRO A 103 13.78 -20.74 -7.95
N ILE A 104 13.18 -20.00 -7.02
CA ILE A 104 11.84 -20.27 -6.46
C ILE A 104 10.77 -20.12 -7.54
N MET A 105 10.86 -19.06 -8.36
CA MET A 105 9.93 -18.84 -9.48
C MET A 105 10.07 -19.90 -10.58
N LYS A 106 11.28 -20.39 -10.84
CA LYS A 106 11.54 -21.46 -11.82
C LYS A 106 10.97 -22.79 -11.36
N GLU A 107 11.13 -23.13 -10.08
CA GLU A 107 10.55 -24.33 -9.47
C GLU A 107 9.01 -24.30 -9.51
N HIS A 108 8.41 -23.13 -9.22
CA HIS A 108 6.96 -22.96 -9.36
C HIS A 108 6.46 -23.01 -10.80
N ARG A 109 7.27 -22.56 -11.78
CA ARG A 109 6.92 -22.62 -13.20
C ARG A 109 6.96 -24.05 -13.74
N GLN A 110 7.96 -24.84 -13.34
CA GLN A 110 8.03 -26.26 -13.68
C GLN A 110 6.86 -27.06 -13.06
N LYS A 111 6.44 -26.71 -11.83
CA LYS A 111 5.23 -27.26 -11.20
C LYS A 111 3.93 -26.82 -11.91
N ALA A 112 3.92 -25.63 -12.51
CA ALA A 112 2.77 -25.11 -13.25
C ALA A 112 2.67 -25.63 -14.70
N GLU A 113 3.79 -25.99 -15.34
CA GLU A 113 3.81 -26.64 -16.66
C GLU A 113 3.23 -28.07 -16.63
N MET A 114 3.06 -28.66 -15.43
CA MET A 114 2.36 -29.94 -15.23
C MET A 114 0.83 -29.81 -15.10
N SER A 115 0.28 -28.59 -15.05
CA SER A 115 -1.16 -28.33 -14.99
C SER A 115 -1.63 -27.60 -16.25
N ASN A 116 -2.50 -28.27 -17.01
CA ASN A 116 -2.98 -27.91 -18.36
C ASN A 116 -3.54 -26.44 -18.45
N PRO A 117 -3.13 -25.62 -19.44
CA PRO A 117 -3.45 -24.18 -19.51
C PRO A 117 -4.83 -23.78 -20.09
N ASP A 118 -5.70 -24.72 -20.45
CA ASP A 118 -7.01 -24.40 -21.07
C ASP A 118 -8.14 -24.00 -20.09
N VAL A 119 -7.91 -24.07 -18.77
CA VAL A 119 -8.97 -23.85 -17.77
C VAL A 119 -9.29 -22.36 -17.52
N ASP A 120 -8.35 -21.44 -17.78
CA ASP A 120 -8.49 -20.03 -17.37
C ASP A 120 -9.44 -19.17 -18.27
N ALA A 121 -9.70 -19.56 -19.53
CA ALA A 121 -10.54 -18.77 -20.45
C ALA A 121 -12.03 -19.08 -20.31
N GLU A 122 -12.38 -20.35 -20.11
CA GLU A 122 -13.75 -20.80 -19.90
C GLU A 122 -14.29 -20.33 -18.54
N GLU A 123 -13.43 -20.29 -17.52
CA GLU A 123 -13.80 -19.83 -16.17
C GLU A 123 -14.02 -18.30 -16.10
N LEU A 124 -13.25 -17.53 -16.88
CA LEU A 124 -13.51 -16.09 -17.07
C LEU A 124 -14.81 -15.83 -17.82
N HIS A 125 -15.18 -16.69 -18.78
CA HIS A 125 -16.47 -16.62 -19.47
C HIS A 125 -17.62 -16.93 -18.50
N ARG A 126 -17.51 -18.02 -17.74
CA ARG A 126 -18.48 -18.41 -16.70
C ARG A 126 -18.66 -17.34 -15.62
N LEU A 127 -17.59 -16.68 -15.19
CA LEU A 127 -17.69 -15.56 -14.24
C LEU A 127 -18.38 -14.34 -14.84
N ARG A 128 -18.16 -14.07 -16.13
CA ARG A 128 -18.85 -12.98 -16.82
C ARG A 128 -20.35 -13.29 -16.97
N ASP A 129 -20.68 -14.53 -17.29
CA ASP A 129 -22.06 -15.00 -17.38
C ASP A 129 -22.75 -14.96 -16.01
N LEU A 130 -22.07 -15.39 -14.95
CA LEU A 130 -22.57 -15.29 -13.58
C LEU A 130 -22.80 -13.84 -13.15
N VAL A 131 -21.88 -12.92 -13.48
CA VAL A 131 -22.04 -11.48 -13.19
C VAL A 131 -23.20 -10.87 -13.98
N ASN A 132 -23.37 -11.27 -15.24
CA ASN A 132 -24.48 -10.81 -16.07
C ASN A 132 -25.83 -11.38 -15.59
N GLN A 133 -25.84 -12.64 -15.17
CA GLN A 133 -27.02 -13.29 -14.58
C GLN A 133 -27.43 -12.63 -13.26
N LEU A 134 -26.46 -12.35 -12.38
CA LEU A 134 -26.71 -11.60 -11.14
C LEU A 134 -27.19 -10.17 -11.39
N ARG A 135 -26.75 -9.51 -12.49
CA ARG A 135 -27.29 -8.20 -12.90
C ARG A 135 -28.74 -8.31 -13.37
N ALA A 136 -29.05 -9.29 -14.21
CA ALA A 136 -30.40 -9.53 -14.71
C ALA A 136 -31.38 -9.91 -13.57
N ASP A 137 -30.92 -10.70 -12.60
CA ASP A 137 -31.70 -11.07 -11.42
C ASP A 137 -31.94 -9.86 -10.51
N ASN A 138 -30.95 -8.98 -10.34
CA ASN A 138 -31.12 -7.71 -9.60
C ASN A 138 -32.07 -6.73 -10.32
N GLU A 139 -32.03 -6.64 -11.65
CA GLU A 139 -32.97 -5.83 -12.44
C GLU A 139 -34.40 -6.38 -12.35
N ARG A 140 -34.58 -7.70 -12.36
CA ARG A 140 -35.89 -8.34 -12.14
C ARG A 140 -36.43 -8.06 -10.74
N LEU A 141 -35.62 -8.23 -9.70
CA LEU A 141 -36.00 -7.94 -8.31
C LEU A 141 -36.25 -6.44 -8.07
N GLY A 142 -35.56 -5.56 -8.80
CA GLY A 142 -35.81 -4.12 -8.80
C GLY A 142 -37.14 -3.76 -9.46
N ASN A 143 -37.47 -4.40 -10.59
CA ASN A 143 -38.71 -4.20 -11.33
C ASN A 143 -39.94 -4.80 -10.60
N GLU A 144 -39.78 -5.92 -9.89
CA GLU A 144 -40.83 -6.48 -9.04
C GLU A 144 -41.15 -5.58 -7.83
N ARG A 145 -40.17 -4.81 -7.34
CA ARG A 145 -40.39 -3.82 -6.27
C ARG A 145 -41.06 -2.52 -6.75
N SER A 146 -40.78 -2.07 -7.98
CA SER A 146 -41.47 -0.91 -8.56
C SER A 146 -42.90 -1.25 -8.98
N LEU A 147 -43.17 -2.47 -9.46
CA LEU A 147 -44.53 -2.96 -9.72
C LEU A 147 -45.35 -3.20 -8.44
N ALA A 148 -44.70 -3.38 -7.28
CA ALA A 148 -45.37 -3.49 -5.98
C ALA A 148 -45.63 -2.13 -5.30
N GLN A 149 -45.16 -1.02 -5.88
CA GLN A 149 -45.30 0.34 -5.33
C GLN A 149 -46.23 1.26 -6.14
N GLU A 150 -46.87 0.77 -7.21
CA GLU A 150 -47.86 1.53 -7.98
C GLU A 150 -49.23 0.84 -7.95
N ASP A 151 -50.05 1.15 -6.93
CA ASP A 151 -51.47 1.51 -7.12
C ASP A 151 -52.01 2.27 -5.86
N PRO A 152 -53.03 3.15 -6.01
CA PRO A 152 -53.20 4.36 -5.21
C PRO A 152 -54.29 4.28 -4.13
N GLY A 153 -54.21 5.20 -3.16
CA GLY A 153 -55.41 5.77 -2.52
C GLY A 153 -55.61 5.42 -1.04
N GLU A 154 -55.30 6.38 -0.18
CA GLU A 154 -55.88 6.49 1.16
C GLU A 154 -57.42 6.63 1.08
N GLY A 155 -58.13 5.88 1.91
CA GLY A 155 -59.54 6.15 2.18
C GLY A 155 -60.26 5.05 2.97
N GLY A 156 -60.56 5.34 4.24
CA GLY A 156 -61.84 4.94 4.83
C GLY A 156 -61.88 3.63 5.64
N SER A 157 -62.33 3.80 6.88
CA SER A 157 -62.67 2.81 7.90
C SER A 157 -63.86 1.89 7.61
N SER A 158 -63.88 0.76 8.33
CA SER A 158 -65.04 0.05 8.92
C SER A 158 -65.54 -1.25 8.28
N GLN A 159 -65.45 -2.31 9.10
CA GLN A 159 -66.36 -3.45 9.35
C GLN A 159 -66.91 -4.33 8.21
N ASP A 160 -66.75 -5.63 8.46
CA ASP A 160 -67.74 -6.72 8.44
C ASP A 160 -67.53 -7.90 7.45
N SER A 161 -67.96 -9.04 7.99
CA SER A 161 -67.99 -10.44 7.58
C SER A 161 -68.42 -10.80 6.15
N GLY A 162 -68.04 -12.00 5.69
CA GLY A 162 -68.78 -12.71 4.64
C GLY A 162 -67.97 -13.65 3.73
N ALA A 163 -68.43 -14.90 3.61
CA ALA A 163 -67.84 -16.04 2.91
C ALA A 163 -67.80 -15.99 1.35
N SER A 164 -67.01 -16.94 0.81
CA SER A 164 -67.29 -17.80 -0.38
C SER A 164 -66.69 -17.49 -1.77
N GLN A 165 -65.85 -18.46 -2.19
CA GLN A 165 -65.75 -19.17 -3.48
C GLN A 165 -65.23 -18.51 -4.79
N ALA A 166 -64.16 -19.16 -5.28
CA ALA A 166 -63.91 -19.71 -6.63
C ALA A 166 -63.46 -18.80 -7.78
N GLY A 167 -62.32 -19.17 -8.41
CA GLY A 167 -61.97 -18.74 -9.77
C GLY A 167 -60.48 -18.74 -10.15
N SER A 168 -59.88 -19.93 -10.32
CA SER A 168 -58.86 -20.28 -11.33
C SER A 168 -58.03 -19.15 -12.01
N SER A 169 -56.71 -19.16 -11.84
CA SER A 169 -55.73 -19.32 -12.94
C SER A 169 -54.30 -19.42 -12.38
N GLY A 170 -53.47 -20.25 -13.02
CA GLY A 170 -52.21 -20.71 -12.46
C GLY A 170 -51.11 -19.66 -12.37
N SER A 171 -50.29 -19.80 -11.33
CA SER A 171 -48.87 -19.46 -11.42
C SER A 171 -48.09 -20.46 -10.57
N ARG A 172 -47.08 -21.07 -11.18
CA ARG A 172 -46.16 -22.00 -10.52
C ARG A 172 -45.42 -21.23 -9.43
N ASN A 173 -45.86 -21.36 -8.18
CA ASN A 173 -45.06 -20.96 -7.02
C ASN A 173 -43.79 -21.81 -7.01
N GLY A 174 -42.69 -21.22 -7.48
CA GLY A 174 -41.35 -21.71 -7.20
C GLY A 174 -41.15 -21.67 -5.69
N HIS A 175 -41.27 -22.84 -5.07
CA HIS A 175 -40.96 -23.07 -3.66
C HIS A 175 -39.47 -22.77 -3.45
N LEU A 176 -39.15 -21.58 -2.93
CA LEU A 176 -37.81 -21.25 -2.46
C LEU A 176 -37.49 -22.18 -1.28
N MET A 177 -36.45 -22.99 -1.44
CA MET A 177 -35.97 -23.87 -0.39
C MET A 177 -35.47 -23.04 0.81
N PRO A 178 -35.66 -23.48 2.07
CA PRO A 178 -35.18 -22.74 3.22
C PRO A 178 -33.65 -22.79 3.27
N GLY A 179 -32.98 -21.69 2.92
CA GLY A 179 -31.52 -21.59 3.01
C GLY A 179 -30.83 -20.55 2.14
N GLU A 180 -31.50 -20.00 1.11
CA GLU A 180 -30.91 -18.99 0.25
C GLU A 180 -30.89 -17.62 0.93
N ARG A 181 -29.80 -17.31 1.62
CA ARG A 181 -29.49 -15.93 2.04
C ARG A 181 -29.19 -15.12 0.79
N ILE A 182 -30.13 -14.27 0.38
CA ILE A 182 -29.91 -13.25 -0.64
C ILE A 182 -28.82 -12.30 -0.11
N PHE A 183 -27.62 -12.38 -0.68
CA PHE A 183 -26.56 -11.41 -0.41
C PHE A 183 -26.86 -10.14 -1.20
N TYR A 184 -27.22 -9.07 -0.52
CA TYR A 184 -27.30 -7.74 -1.15
C TYR A 184 -25.89 -7.32 -1.58
N ILE A 185 -25.63 -7.37 -2.88
CA ILE A 185 -24.41 -6.85 -3.49
C ILE A 185 -24.71 -5.42 -3.92
N PRO A 186 -24.03 -4.38 -3.35
CA PRO A 186 -24.24 -3.01 -3.78
C PRO A 186 -24.03 -2.88 -5.29
N HIS A 187 -24.99 -2.28 -6.00
CA HIS A 187 -24.95 -2.12 -7.46
C HIS A 187 -23.62 -1.50 -7.95
N ASP A 188 -23.10 -0.53 -7.21
CA ASP A 188 -21.80 0.11 -7.46
C ASP A 188 -20.62 -0.85 -7.47
N HIS A 189 -20.65 -1.92 -6.66
CA HIS A 189 -19.56 -2.88 -6.58
C HIS A 189 -19.48 -3.72 -7.86
N LEU A 190 -20.63 -4.17 -8.39
CA LEU A 190 -20.70 -4.90 -9.66
C LEU A 190 -20.30 -4.03 -10.85
N HIS A 191 -20.65 -2.75 -10.81
CA HIS A 191 -20.21 -1.79 -11.81
C HIS A 191 -18.68 -1.63 -11.80
N ARG A 192 -18.10 -1.33 -10.62
CA ARG A 192 -16.65 -1.15 -10.44
C ARG A 192 -15.86 -2.40 -10.83
N LEU A 193 -16.32 -3.58 -10.40
CA LEU A 193 -15.69 -4.85 -10.77
C LEU A 193 -15.72 -5.06 -12.28
N GLY A 194 -16.86 -4.80 -12.93
CA GLY A 194 -16.99 -4.83 -14.39
C GLY A 194 -16.02 -3.90 -15.09
N SER A 195 -15.86 -2.66 -14.61
CA SER A 195 -14.89 -1.69 -15.16
C SER A 195 -13.45 -2.18 -15.04
N VAL A 196 -13.07 -2.71 -13.87
CA VAL A 196 -11.72 -3.23 -13.62
C VAL A 196 -11.43 -4.43 -14.51
N LEU A 197 -12.32 -5.43 -14.55
CA LEU A 197 -12.14 -6.62 -15.38
C LEU A 197 -12.07 -6.28 -16.88
N SER A 198 -12.91 -5.34 -17.33
CA SER A 198 -12.88 -4.86 -18.73
C SER A 198 -11.54 -4.21 -19.06
N ARG A 199 -10.99 -3.39 -18.15
CA ARG A 199 -9.68 -2.76 -18.33
C ARG A 199 -8.56 -3.80 -18.36
N LEU A 200 -8.59 -4.78 -17.46
CA LEU A 200 -7.60 -5.87 -17.45
C LEU A 200 -7.62 -6.65 -18.76
N GLN A 201 -8.81 -6.94 -19.29
CA GLN A 201 -8.99 -7.59 -20.58
C GLN A 201 -8.40 -6.76 -21.73
N GLN A 202 -8.70 -5.45 -21.77
CA GLN A 202 -8.18 -4.53 -22.80
C GLN A 202 -6.64 -4.49 -22.82
N GLU A 203 -6.02 -4.51 -21.64
CA GLU A 203 -4.55 -4.50 -21.50
C GLU A 203 -3.92 -5.90 -21.61
N GLY A 204 -4.72 -6.94 -21.87
CA GLY A 204 -4.25 -8.33 -21.97
C GLY A 204 -3.69 -8.90 -20.66
N LEU A 205 -4.10 -8.35 -19.52
CA LEU A 205 -3.74 -8.84 -18.18
C LEU A 205 -4.69 -9.97 -17.77
N LYS A 206 -4.10 -11.04 -17.19
CA LYS A 206 -4.85 -12.19 -16.68
C LYS A 206 -4.88 -12.17 -15.16
N VAL A 207 -6.00 -12.60 -14.59
CA VAL A 207 -6.19 -12.71 -13.14
C VAL A 207 -6.29 -14.19 -12.79
N LYS A 208 -5.54 -14.63 -11.78
CA LYS A 208 -5.62 -15.99 -11.27
C LYS A 208 -6.80 -16.09 -10.30
N LEU A 209 -7.90 -16.70 -10.73
CA LEU A 209 -9.16 -16.77 -9.99
C LEU A 209 -9.03 -17.39 -8.59
N SER A 210 -8.18 -18.41 -8.45
CA SER A 210 -7.87 -19.04 -7.15
C SER A 210 -7.19 -18.11 -6.12
N LYS A 211 -6.78 -16.90 -6.52
CA LYS A 211 -6.26 -15.87 -5.62
C LYS A 211 -7.21 -14.67 -5.45
N CYS A 212 -8.39 -14.72 -6.06
CA CYS A 212 -9.37 -13.66 -5.97
C CYS A 212 -10.35 -13.93 -4.84
N GLU A 213 -10.69 -12.89 -4.11
CA GLU A 213 -11.75 -12.90 -3.12
C GLU A 213 -12.80 -11.88 -3.55
N PHE A 214 -14.00 -12.34 -3.90
CA PHE A 214 -15.09 -11.48 -4.35
C PHE A 214 -16.20 -11.42 -3.29
N PHE A 215 -16.86 -10.26 -3.18
CA PHE A 215 -18.04 -10.05 -2.34
C PHE A 215 -17.88 -10.45 -0.87
N LYS A 216 -16.66 -10.33 -0.32
CA LYS A 216 -16.37 -10.58 1.09
C LYS A 216 -16.62 -9.33 1.92
N LYS A 217 -17.07 -9.51 3.16
CA LYS A 217 -17.19 -8.43 4.15
C LYS A 217 -15.83 -7.98 4.69
N GLU A 218 -14.85 -8.88 4.64
CA GLU A 218 -13.47 -8.63 5.02
C GLU A 218 -12.53 -9.31 4.01
N VAL A 219 -11.41 -8.68 3.71
CA VAL A 219 -10.40 -9.22 2.80
C VAL A 219 -8.99 -9.00 3.33
N LYS A 220 -8.10 -9.95 3.07
CA LYS A 220 -6.67 -9.80 3.36
C LYS A 220 -5.98 -9.08 2.20
N TYR A 221 -5.36 -7.94 2.48
CA TYR A 221 -4.66 -7.16 1.47
C TYR A 221 -3.38 -6.56 2.03
N LEU A 222 -2.25 -6.88 1.38
CA LEU A 222 -0.92 -6.39 1.75
C LEU A 222 -0.61 -6.56 3.26
N GLY A 223 -0.96 -7.69 3.88
CA GLY A 223 -0.68 -7.92 5.31
C GLY A 223 -1.60 -7.15 6.26
N HIS A 224 -2.71 -6.63 5.77
CA HIS A 224 -3.78 -6.04 6.59
C HIS A 224 -5.11 -6.76 6.33
N VAL A 225 -6.03 -6.64 7.27
CA VAL A 225 -7.43 -7.00 7.07
C VAL A 225 -8.21 -5.71 6.83
N ILE A 226 -8.95 -5.68 5.73
CA ILE A 226 -9.80 -4.57 5.31
C ILE A 226 -11.23 -5.02 5.54
N SER A 227 -11.98 -4.32 6.39
CA SER A 227 -13.38 -4.61 6.70
C SER A 227 -14.24 -3.35 6.66
N ALA A 228 -15.55 -3.48 6.87
CA ALA A 228 -16.44 -2.32 7.00
C ALA A 228 -16.03 -1.38 8.15
N ASP A 229 -15.44 -1.94 9.22
CA ASP A 229 -15.04 -1.16 10.39
C ASP A 229 -13.73 -0.40 10.18
N GLY A 230 -12.91 -0.78 9.21
CA GLY A 230 -11.64 -0.13 8.93
C GLY A 230 -10.52 -1.08 8.53
N VAL A 231 -9.30 -0.70 8.86
CA VAL A 231 -8.09 -1.48 8.59
C VAL A 231 -7.56 -2.01 9.91
N SER A 232 -7.31 -3.31 9.98
CA SER A 232 -6.65 -3.95 11.11
C SER A 232 -5.41 -4.74 10.67
N THR A 233 -4.63 -5.15 11.64
CA THR A 233 -3.45 -5.99 11.47
C THR A 233 -3.87 -7.42 11.10
N ASP A 234 -3.12 -8.10 10.22
CA ASP A 234 -3.42 -9.48 9.82
C ASP A 234 -3.19 -10.46 10.99
N PRO A 235 -4.23 -11.16 11.48
CA PRO A 235 -4.11 -12.08 12.62
C PRO A 235 -3.01 -13.13 12.43
N ASP A 236 -2.78 -13.63 11.21
CA ASP A 236 -1.75 -14.63 10.93
C ASP A 236 -0.34 -14.05 11.14
N LYS A 237 -0.17 -12.77 10.78
CA LYS A 237 1.10 -12.05 10.94
C LYS A 237 1.32 -11.68 12.39
N ILE A 238 0.27 -11.31 13.12
CA ILE A 238 0.33 -11.00 14.55
C ILE A 238 0.58 -12.24 15.39
N ALA A 239 -0.02 -13.39 15.06
CA ALA A 239 0.21 -14.64 15.79
C ALA A 239 1.70 -15.02 15.77
N ALA A 240 2.38 -14.79 14.64
CA ALA A 240 3.83 -14.94 14.54
C ALA A 240 4.61 -13.95 15.42
N VAL A 241 4.07 -12.77 15.71
CA VAL A 241 4.66 -11.80 16.66
C VAL A 241 4.49 -12.26 18.10
N ALA A 242 3.31 -12.76 18.47
CA ALA A 242 3.05 -13.26 19.83
C ALA A 242 4.06 -14.36 20.19
N GLY A 243 4.27 -15.30 19.27
CA GLY A 243 5.26 -16.38 19.38
C GLY A 243 6.69 -16.01 18.98
N TRP A 244 6.99 -14.73 18.72
CA TRP A 244 8.31 -14.34 18.22
C TRP A 244 9.39 -14.69 19.25
N PRO A 245 10.41 -15.49 18.88
CA PRO A 245 11.42 -15.95 19.81
C PRO A 245 12.30 -14.80 20.28
N HIS A 246 12.90 -14.94 21.46
CA HIS A 246 13.87 -13.96 21.94
C HIS A 246 15.01 -13.80 20.90
N PRO A 247 15.27 -12.59 20.39
CA PRO A 247 16.32 -12.36 19.40
C PRO A 247 17.70 -12.47 20.07
N ASN A 248 18.56 -13.34 19.54
CA ASN A 248 19.91 -13.55 20.06
C ASN A 248 20.98 -12.83 19.24
N THR A 249 20.61 -12.39 18.02
CA THR A 249 21.53 -11.71 17.10
C THR A 249 21.00 -10.35 16.68
N THR A 250 21.91 -9.42 16.34
CA THR A 250 21.53 -8.10 15.81
C THR A 250 20.71 -8.20 14.51
N THR A 251 20.91 -9.26 13.72
CA THR A 251 20.14 -9.53 12.50
C THR A 251 18.70 -9.92 12.82
N GLU A 252 18.49 -10.84 13.76
CA GLU A 252 17.15 -11.18 14.25
C GLU A 252 16.45 -9.96 14.84
N MET A 253 17.18 -9.16 15.63
CA MET A 253 16.64 -7.97 16.26
C MET A 253 16.20 -6.92 15.23
N ARG A 254 17.02 -6.68 14.20
CA ARG A 254 16.62 -5.79 13.08
C ARG A 254 15.44 -6.34 12.29
N SER A 255 15.33 -7.67 12.18
CA SER A 255 14.21 -8.31 11.48
C SER A 255 12.90 -8.11 12.24
N PHE A 256 12.93 -8.29 13.56
CA PHE A 256 11.83 -7.96 14.46
C PHE A 256 11.45 -6.48 14.37
N LEU A 257 12.41 -5.56 14.53
CA LEU A 257 12.15 -4.11 14.45
C LEU A 257 11.62 -3.68 13.08
N GLY A 258 12.11 -4.30 12.00
CA GLY A 258 11.62 -4.07 10.65
C GLY A 258 10.15 -4.49 10.49
N PHE A 259 9.80 -5.65 11.04
CA PHE A 259 8.41 -6.11 11.07
C PHE A 259 7.53 -5.19 11.93
N ALA A 260 7.95 -4.89 13.16
CA ALA A 260 7.18 -4.04 14.06
C ALA A 260 6.96 -2.63 13.46
N SER A 261 7.99 -2.09 12.79
CA SER A 261 7.92 -0.80 12.10
C SER A 261 6.91 -0.79 10.93
N TYR A 262 6.66 -1.93 10.28
CA TYR A 262 5.62 -2.04 9.25
C TYR A 262 4.22 -1.73 9.82
N TYR A 263 3.96 -2.16 11.05
CA TYR A 263 2.70 -1.94 11.77
C TYR A 263 2.74 -0.76 12.73
N ARG A 264 3.77 0.10 12.69
CA ARG A 264 3.92 1.25 13.58
C ARG A 264 2.69 2.16 13.63
N ARG A 265 1.92 2.23 12.55
CA ARG A 265 0.73 3.10 12.46
C ARG A 265 -0.43 2.67 13.35
N PHE A 266 -0.37 1.45 13.89
CA PHE A 266 -1.34 0.87 14.82
C PHE A 266 -0.89 0.98 16.28
N VAL A 267 0.36 1.40 16.52
CA VAL A 267 0.97 1.40 17.85
C VAL A 267 1.19 2.84 18.31
N GLN A 268 0.39 3.29 19.28
CA GLN A 268 0.59 4.58 19.92
C GLN A 268 1.96 4.62 20.62
N GLY A 269 2.74 5.68 20.36
CA GLY A 269 4.05 5.86 20.97
C GLY A 269 5.11 4.83 20.55
N PHE A 270 4.97 4.18 19.38
CA PHE A 270 5.90 3.16 18.87
C PHE A 270 7.38 3.50 19.06
N ALA A 271 7.79 4.73 18.74
CA ALA A 271 9.19 5.15 18.80
C ALA A 271 9.74 5.20 20.23
N LYS A 272 8.89 5.54 21.22
CA LYS A 272 9.26 5.52 22.64
C LYS A 272 9.45 4.08 23.09
N VAL A 273 8.49 3.22 22.76
CA VAL A 273 8.55 1.78 23.11
C VAL A 273 9.77 1.14 22.47
N ALA A 274 10.01 1.33 21.17
CA ALA A 274 11.12 0.70 20.45
C ALA A 274 12.49 1.36 20.67
N ALA A 275 12.58 2.46 21.43
CA ALA A 275 13.83 3.20 21.60
C ALA A 275 14.96 2.35 22.25
N PRO A 276 14.73 1.63 23.36
CA PRO A 276 15.77 0.80 23.99
C PRO A 276 16.33 -0.25 23.02
N LEU A 277 15.46 -0.85 22.22
CA LEU A 277 15.80 -1.85 21.21
C LEU A 277 16.66 -1.28 20.06
N HIS A 278 16.31 -0.09 19.58
CA HIS A 278 17.12 0.61 18.58
C HIS A 278 18.49 1.02 19.13
N GLN A 279 18.53 1.45 20.39
CA GLN A 279 19.77 1.79 21.09
C GLN A 279 20.67 0.57 21.24
N LEU A 280 20.14 -0.55 21.74
CA LEU A 280 20.85 -1.82 21.86
C LEU A 280 21.50 -2.23 20.53
N VAL A 281 20.72 -2.21 19.44
CA VAL A 281 21.19 -2.56 18.10
C VAL A 281 22.31 -1.61 17.62
N SER A 282 22.25 -0.32 17.98
CA SER A 282 23.27 0.66 17.64
C SER A 282 24.55 0.48 18.46
N GLU A 283 24.42 0.21 19.76
CA GLU A 283 25.54 0.01 20.68
C GLU A 283 26.34 -1.23 20.34
N VAL A 284 25.66 -2.36 20.13
CA VAL A 284 26.31 -3.62 19.74
C VAL A 284 27.01 -3.48 18.39
N GLN A 285 26.40 -2.79 17.42
CA GLN A 285 27.08 -2.49 16.15
C GLN A 285 28.34 -1.66 16.34
N ARG A 286 28.29 -0.65 17.20
CA ARG A 286 29.46 0.20 17.48
C ARG A 286 30.56 -0.62 18.16
N ALA A 287 30.22 -1.47 19.12
CA ALA A 287 31.17 -2.37 19.78
C ALA A 287 31.79 -3.37 18.78
N GLN A 288 30.99 -3.94 17.88
CA GLN A 288 31.44 -4.87 16.84
C GLN A 288 32.42 -4.26 15.82
N ARG A 289 32.53 -2.93 15.75
CA ARG A 289 33.56 -2.25 14.94
C ARG A 289 34.96 -2.36 15.56
N TRP A 290 35.03 -2.56 16.87
CA TRP A 290 36.29 -2.60 17.64
C TRP A 290 36.60 -3.99 18.20
N SER A 291 35.58 -4.82 18.46
CA SER A 291 35.73 -6.20 18.92
C SER A 291 34.60 -7.07 18.37
N LYS A 292 34.94 -8.14 17.63
CA LYS A 292 33.95 -9.08 17.04
C LYS A 292 33.25 -9.96 18.08
N THR A 293 33.67 -9.91 19.35
CA THR A 293 33.20 -10.83 20.40
C THR A 293 31.92 -10.36 21.09
N GLN A 294 31.52 -9.09 20.94
CA GLN A 294 30.32 -8.57 21.61
C GLN A 294 29.04 -9.18 21.01
N LEU A 295 28.29 -9.90 21.82
CA LEU A 295 26.99 -10.47 21.45
C LEU A 295 25.85 -9.52 21.84
N LEU A 296 24.70 -9.70 21.19
CA LEU A 296 23.49 -8.95 21.54
C LEU A 296 23.04 -9.27 22.97
N ALA A 297 23.13 -10.54 23.36
CA ALA A 297 22.74 -11.03 24.68
C ALA A 297 23.53 -10.36 25.82
N ASP A 298 24.81 -10.06 25.61
CA ASP A 298 25.68 -9.45 26.63
C ASP A 298 25.27 -8.02 26.98
N SER A 299 24.53 -7.36 26.09
CA SER A 299 24.06 -5.97 26.27
C SER A 299 22.55 -5.90 26.47
N TRP A 300 21.85 -7.03 26.56
CA TRP A 300 20.41 -7.07 26.77
C TRP A 300 20.06 -6.66 28.21
N THR A 301 19.31 -5.57 28.34
CA THR A 301 18.89 -5.03 29.64
C THR A 301 17.44 -5.40 29.97
N GLU A 302 17.04 -5.26 31.23
CA GLU A 302 15.63 -5.39 31.63
C GLU A 302 14.73 -4.40 30.88
N GLU A 303 15.22 -3.19 30.60
CA GLU A 303 14.50 -2.21 29.78
C GLU A 303 14.28 -2.70 28.34
N CYS A 304 15.25 -3.41 27.76
CA CYS A 304 15.10 -4.06 26.46
C CYS A 304 14.06 -5.18 26.50
N GLU A 305 14.06 -6.01 27.55
CA GLU A 305 13.09 -7.08 27.73
C GLU A 305 11.66 -6.53 27.86
N MET A 306 11.47 -5.52 28.71
CA MET A 306 10.19 -4.83 28.89
C MET A 306 9.71 -4.21 27.58
N SER A 307 10.60 -3.51 26.87
CA SER A 307 10.32 -2.89 25.57
C SER A 307 9.92 -3.92 24.51
N PHE A 308 10.63 -5.04 24.43
CA PHE A 308 10.34 -6.12 23.48
C PHE A 308 8.95 -6.72 23.73
N ASN A 309 8.63 -7.01 24.99
CA ASN A 309 7.34 -7.58 25.37
C ASN A 309 6.19 -6.57 25.24
N ASP A 310 6.38 -5.29 25.59
CA ASP A 310 5.38 -4.24 25.37
C ASP A 310 5.07 -4.06 23.89
N LEU A 311 6.10 -4.08 23.03
CA LEU A 311 5.89 -3.96 21.59
C LEU A 311 5.13 -5.16 21.01
N LYS A 312 5.44 -6.38 21.48
CA LYS A 312 4.67 -7.59 21.12
C LYS A 312 3.21 -7.43 21.56
N ALA A 313 2.96 -7.05 22.82
CA ALA A 313 1.62 -6.89 23.36
C ALA A 313 0.81 -5.85 22.54
N LYS A 314 1.38 -4.67 22.27
CA LYS A 314 0.72 -3.60 21.50
C LYS A 314 0.42 -3.99 20.05
N LEU A 315 1.27 -4.80 19.42
CA LEU A 315 1.01 -5.33 18.08
C LEU A 315 -0.12 -6.36 18.08
N VAL A 316 -0.24 -7.13 19.17
CA VAL A 316 -1.31 -8.13 19.36
C VAL A 316 -2.64 -7.47 19.66
N SER A 317 -2.66 -6.46 20.52
CA SER A 317 -3.86 -5.70 20.89
C SER A 317 -4.08 -4.46 20.02
N ALA A 318 -3.57 -4.46 18.79
CA ALA A 318 -3.65 -3.30 17.89
C ALA A 318 -5.13 -2.95 17.60
N PRO A 319 -5.52 -1.67 17.71
CA PRO A 319 -6.89 -1.25 17.40
C PRO A 319 -7.17 -1.30 15.90
N VAL A 320 -8.45 -1.42 15.55
CA VAL A 320 -8.92 -1.20 14.16
C VAL A 320 -8.83 0.30 13.86
N LEU A 321 -8.10 0.67 12.82
CA LEU A 321 -7.99 2.05 12.35
C LEU A 321 -9.14 2.36 11.40
N ALA A 322 -9.87 3.44 11.65
CA ALA A 322 -10.97 3.85 10.80
C ALA A 322 -10.47 4.38 9.45
N TYR A 323 -11.32 4.30 8.42
CA TYR A 323 -11.07 4.98 7.15
C TYR A 323 -11.18 6.49 7.34
N ALA A 324 -10.29 7.24 6.71
CA ALA A 324 -10.42 8.68 6.64
C ALA A 324 -11.62 9.07 5.78
N ASN A 325 -12.52 9.88 6.34
CA ASN A 325 -13.60 10.50 5.61
C ASN A 325 -13.23 11.97 5.34
N PHE A 326 -12.82 12.28 4.11
CA PHE A 326 -12.39 13.64 3.73
C PHE A 326 -13.52 14.68 3.70
N SER A 327 -14.76 14.30 4.03
CA SER A 327 -15.86 15.24 4.24
C SER A 327 -15.99 15.69 5.70
N LEU A 328 -15.20 15.11 6.62
CA LEU A 328 -15.21 15.42 8.04
C LEU A 328 -13.89 16.08 8.47
N PRO A 329 -13.92 17.00 9.45
CA PRO A 329 -12.71 17.62 9.97
C PRO A 329 -11.85 16.58 10.70
N PHE A 330 -10.53 16.73 10.62
CA PHE A 330 -9.59 15.89 11.34
C PHE A 330 -9.32 16.41 12.76
N ILE A 331 -9.02 15.48 13.66
CA ILE A 331 -8.54 15.75 15.01
C ILE A 331 -7.11 15.23 15.10
N LEU A 332 -6.16 16.14 15.33
CA LEU A 332 -4.75 15.81 15.46
C LEU A 332 -4.31 16.08 16.91
N GLU A 333 -3.98 15.04 17.65
CA GLU A 333 -3.35 15.18 18.97
C GLU A 333 -1.84 15.08 18.80
N ILE A 334 -1.08 15.98 19.40
CA ILE A 334 0.39 15.97 19.39
C ILE A 334 0.92 15.96 20.82
N ASP A 335 2.09 15.35 20.97
CA ASP A 335 2.85 15.30 22.23
C ASP A 335 4.35 15.30 21.90
N ALA A 336 5.13 16.02 22.70
CA ALA A 336 6.56 16.10 22.61
C ALA A 336 7.22 15.93 23.97
N SER A 337 8.16 15.01 24.02
CA SER A 337 9.04 14.79 25.17
C SER A 337 10.50 14.98 24.77
N PHE A 338 11.39 15.05 25.76
CA PHE A 338 12.83 15.06 25.53
C PHE A 338 13.36 13.81 24.80
N ASN A 339 12.55 12.75 24.72
CA ASN A 339 12.92 11.50 24.06
C ASN A 339 12.37 11.40 22.63
N GLY A 340 11.25 12.07 22.32
CA GLY A 340 10.61 11.95 21.03
C GLY A 340 9.30 12.70 20.89
N LEU A 341 8.77 12.65 19.68
CA LEU A 341 7.51 13.23 19.22
C LEU A 341 6.47 12.12 19.07
N GLY A 342 5.23 12.42 19.42
CA GLY A 342 4.04 11.59 19.24
C GLY A 342 2.95 12.37 18.53
N ALA A 343 2.12 11.67 17.76
CA ALA A 343 0.90 12.22 17.20
C ALA A 343 -0.17 11.14 16.95
N VAL A 344 -1.43 11.51 17.11
CA VAL A 344 -2.60 10.68 16.80
C VAL A 344 -3.50 11.45 15.86
N LEU A 345 -3.74 10.88 14.67
CA LEU A 345 -4.73 11.40 13.74
C LEU A 345 -6.04 10.62 13.92
N SER A 346 -7.13 11.33 14.15
CA SER A 346 -8.45 10.77 14.39
C SER A 346 -9.56 11.61 13.73
N GLN A 347 -10.76 11.07 13.68
CA GLN A 347 -11.97 11.77 13.25
C GLN A 347 -13.13 11.39 14.16
N GLU A 348 -14.04 12.33 14.38
CA GLU A 348 -15.34 12.00 14.96
C GLU A 348 -16.23 11.41 13.86
N GLN A 349 -16.53 10.11 13.98
CA GLN A 349 -17.37 9.36 13.05
C GLN A 349 -18.47 8.69 13.87
N GLU A 350 -19.73 8.93 13.50
CA GLU A 350 -20.90 8.36 14.19
C GLU A 350 -20.91 8.67 15.70
N GLY A 351 -20.53 9.90 16.07
CA GLY A 351 -20.49 10.37 17.47
C GLY A 351 -19.37 9.76 18.33
N LYS A 352 -18.38 9.09 17.70
CA LYS A 352 -17.21 8.54 18.38
C LYS A 352 -15.93 9.02 17.73
N VAL A 353 -14.94 9.38 18.54
CA VAL A 353 -13.58 9.67 18.05
C VAL A 353 -12.90 8.37 17.69
N ARG A 354 -12.56 8.19 16.41
CA ARG A 354 -11.93 6.97 15.88
C ARG A 354 -10.53 7.28 15.36
N PRO A 355 -9.51 6.50 15.75
CA PRO A 355 -8.15 6.70 15.27
C PRO A 355 -8.02 6.26 13.81
N ILE A 356 -7.37 7.10 13.00
CA ILE A 356 -7.05 6.85 11.59
C ILE A 356 -5.59 6.38 11.47
N ALA A 357 -4.70 6.98 12.26
CA ALA A 357 -3.29 6.62 12.27
C ALA A 357 -2.58 7.14 13.52
N TYR A 358 -1.65 6.33 14.03
CA TYR A 358 -0.67 6.75 15.03
C TYR A 358 0.67 7.08 14.37
N ALA A 359 1.36 8.09 14.89
CA ALA A 359 2.73 8.42 14.52
C ALA A 359 3.58 8.69 15.75
N SER A 360 4.84 8.30 15.68
CA SER A 360 5.83 8.62 16.72
C SER A 360 7.22 8.62 16.12
N GLN A 361 8.13 9.47 16.61
CA GLN A 361 9.50 9.56 16.14
C GLN A 361 10.44 10.02 17.26
N GLY A 362 11.60 9.38 17.42
CA GLY A 362 12.64 9.88 18.32
C GLY A 362 13.27 11.17 17.81
N LEU A 363 13.74 12.03 18.73
CA LEU A 363 14.41 13.28 18.39
C LEU A 363 15.74 13.04 17.68
N LYS A 364 16.05 13.85 16.66
CA LYS A 364 17.37 13.86 16.02
C LYS A 364 18.42 14.46 16.95
N PRO A 365 19.73 14.19 16.76
CA PRO A 365 20.79 14.76 17.59
C PRO A 365 20.74 16.28 17.71
N THR A 366 20.39 16.99 16.64
CA THR A 366 20.24 18.46 16.64
C THR A 366 19.01 18.96 17.39
N GLU A 367 17.99 18.10 17.52
CA GLU A 367 16.71 18.38 18.19
C GLU A 367 16.79 18.05 19.70
N LYS A 368 17.77 17.23 20.13
CA LYS A 368 18.05 16.88 21.54
C LYS A 368 18.79 17.99 22.32
N ASN A 369 19.06 19.13 21.72
CA ASN A 369 19.81 20.19 22.38
C ASN A 369 18.90 21.03 23.31
N MET A 370 18.95 20.73 24.61
CA MET A 370 18.15 21.38 25.65
C MET A 370 18.47 22.88 25.85
N SER A 371 19.62 23.38 25.41
CA SER A 371 19.90 24.83 25.45
C SER A 371 19.13 25.60 24.37
N ASN A 372 18.71 24.92 23.30
CA ASN A 372 18.09 25.52 22.12
C ASN A 372 16.62 25.14 21.92
N TYR A 373 16.13 24.13 22.65
CA TYR A 373 14.79 23.58 22.57
C TYR A 373 14.08 23.64 23.92
N SER A 374 13.25 24.68 24.09
CA SER A 374 12.26 24.74 25.15
C SER A 374 11.13 23.73 24.91
N SER A 375 10.34 23.43 25.95
CA SER A 375 9.13 22.59 25.83
C SER A 375 8.20 23.08 24.70
N MET A 376 7.92 24.40 24.64
CA MET A 376 7.14 24.98 23.54
C MET A 376 7.74 24.70 22.16
N LYS A 377 9.07 24.78 22.02
CA LYS A 377 9.72 24.56 20.73
C LYS A 377 9.69 23.08 20.31
N LEU A 378 9.79 22.15 21.27
CA LEU A 378 9.63 20.72 21.00
C LEU A 378 8.20 20.39 20.58
N GLU A 379 7.22 20.98 21.23
CA GLU A 379 5.81 20.88 20.87
C GLU A 379 5.54 21.46 19.48
N PHE A 380 6.13 22.63 19.17
CA PHE A 380 6.02 23.20 17.83
C PHE A 380 6.71 22.32 16.77
N LEU A 381 7.82 21.66 17.13
CA LEU A 381 8.47 20.69 16.26
C LEU A 381 7.56 19.47 16.02
N ALA A 382 6.87 18.96 17.06
CA ALA A 382 5.89 17.87 16.93
C ALA A 382 4.76 18.27 15.99
N LEU A 383 4.18 19.47 16.16
CA LEU A 383 3.16 20.02 15.27
C LEU A 383 3.62 20.04 13.81
N LYS A 384 4.77 20.69 13.56
CA LYS A 384 5.33 20.81 12.22
C LYS A 384 5.58 19.44 11.60
N TRP A 385 6.15 18.51 12.38
CA TRP A 385 6.46 17.18 11.90
C TRP A 385 5.19 16.37 11.57
N ALA A 386 4.21 16.38 12.46
CA ALA A 386 2.95 15.67 12.30
C ALA A 386 2.22 16.14 11.04
N ILE A 387 2.06 17.46 10.86
CA ILE A 387 1.32 18.04 9.73
C ILE A 387 2.10 17.92 8.42
N THR A 388 3.38 18.32 8.40
CA THR A 388 4.11 18.48 7.14
C THR A 388 4.77 17.20 6.63
N GLU A 389 5.07 16.25 7.52
CA GLU A 389 5.82 15.04 7.15
C GLU A 389 5.01 13.75 7.32
N LYS A 390 4.12 13.65 8.33
CA LYS A 390 3.43 12.38 8.64
C LYS A 390 2.03 12.28 8.10
N PHE A 391 1.23 13.31 8.31
CA PHE A 391 -0.18 13.32 7.95
C PHE A 391 -0.49 14.31 6.83
N ARG A 392 0.54 14.74 6.08
CA ARG A 392 0.38 15.68 4.97
C ARG A 392 -0.69 15.23 3.97
N ASP A 393 -0.68 13.95 3.59
CA ASP A 393 -1.61 13.40 2.61
C ASP A 393 -3.07 13.36 3.12
N TYR A 394 -3.28 13.42 4.44
CA TYR A 394 -4.60 13.49 5.05
C TYR A 394 -5.07 14.94 5.25
N LEU A 395 -4.16 15.82 5.68
CA LEU A 395 -4.49 17.16 6.17
C LEU A 395 -4.42 18.24 5.08
N LEU A 396 -3.75 17.99 3.96
CA LEU A 396 -3.64 18.99 2.91
C LEU A 396 -5.00 19.26 2.26
N GLY A 397 -5.46 20.52 2.34
CA GLY A 397 -6.76 20.94 1.82
C GLY A 397 -7.95 20.53 2.70
N GLN A 398 -7.70 20.10 3.94
CA GLN A 398 -8.70 19.67 4.90
C GLN A 398 -8.64 20.54 6.16
N THR A 399 -9.78 20.72 6.82
CA THR A 399 -9.86 21.39 8.12
C THR A 399 -9.44 20.43 9.23
N SER A 400 -8.70 20.93 10.21
CA SER A 400 -8.32 20.11 11.36
C SER A 400 -8.22 20.89 12.67
N THR A 401 -8.50 20.20 13.78
CA THR A 401 -8.26 20.72 15.12
C THR A 401 -7.04 20.02 15.70
N VAL A 402 -6.05 20.80 16.12
CA VAL A 402 -4.83 20.31 16.76
C VAL A 402 -4.96 20.45 18.27
N TRP A 403 -4.77 19.37 19.01
CA TRP A 403 -4.70 19.35 20.47
C TRP A 403 -3.27 19.18 20.95
N THR A 404 -2.88 20.00 21.93
CA THR A 404 -1.57 19.97 22.60
C THR A 404 -1.75 20.27 24.08
N ASP A 405 -0.89 19.71 24.93
CA ASP A 405 -0.78 20.03 26.35
C ASP A 405 0.12 21.25 26.62
N ASN A 406 0.56 21.92 25.56
CA ASN A 406 1.39 23.11 25.64
C ASN A 406 0.58 24.38 25.40
N ASN A 407 0.16 25.02 26.50
CA ASN A 407 -0.60 26.27 26.43
C ASN A 407 0.11 27.41 25.64
N PRO A 408 1.44 27.60 25.70
CA PRO A 408 2.11 28.58 24.85
C PRO A 408 1.91 28.34 23.34
N LEU A 409 1.85 27.09 22.90
CA LEU A 409 1.66 26.75 21.49
C LEU A 409 0.25 27.06 20.97
N SER A 410 -0.78 27.06 21.82
CA SER A 410 -2.13 27.47 21.40
C SER A 410 -2.23 28.96 21.05
N HIS A 411 -1.23 29.77 21.44
CA HIS A 411 -1.13 31.19 21.10
C HIS A 411 -0.10 31.46 19.97
N LEU A 412 0.10 30.50 19.06
CA LEU A 412 1.11 30.58 18.00
C LEU A 412 1.01 31.85 17.14
N GLU A 413 -0.21 32.36 16.90
CA GLU A 413 -0.47 33.55 16.08
C GLU A 413 0.09 34.85 16.68
N THR A 414 0.14 34.95 18.02
CA THR A 414 0.61 36.14 18.73
C THR A 414 2.02 35.95 19.30
N ALA A 415 2.59 34.75 19.18
CA ALA A 415 3.89 34.41 19.74
C ALA A 415 5.05 35.10 19.00
N LYS A 416 6.04 35.59 19.76
CA LYS A 416 7.30 36.09 19.20
C LYS A 416 8.19 34.91 18.81
N LEU A 417 8.16 34.54 17.54
CA LEU A 417 8.90 33.41 16.99
C LEU A 417 10.33 33.78 16.59
N GLY A 418 11.28 32.91 16.93
CA GLY A 418 12.64 32.96 16.40
C GLY A 418 12.71 32.54 14.93
N ALA A 419 13.89 32.70 14.31
CA ALA A 419 14.06 32.45 12.88
C ALA A 419 13.74 31.00 12.45
N THR A 420 13.90 30.01 13.35
CA THR A 420 13.61 28.61 13.02
C THR A 420 12.11 28.33 13.06
N GLU A 421 11.46 28.84 14.09
CA GLU A 421 10.03 28.75 14.36
C GLU A 421 9.23 29.47 13.27
N GLN A 422 9.69 30.63 12.80
CA GLN A 422 9.11 31.33 11.65
C GLN A 422 9.15 30.49 10.37
N ARG A 423 10.27 29.77 10.11
CA ARG A 423 10.35 28.86 8.96
C ARG A 423 9.41 27.66 9.10
N TRP A 424 9.13 27.23 10.33
CA TRP A 424 8.15 26.17 10.57
C TRP A 424 6.72 26.67 10.35
N ALA A 425 6.38 27.85 10.87
CA ALA A 425 5.11 28.51 10.61
C ALA A 425 4.84 28.70 9.11
N ALA A 426 5.84 29.14 8.34
CA ALA A 426 5.73 29.28 6.89
C ALA A 426 5.40 27.95 6.17
N LYS A 427 5.90 26.82 6.68
CA LYS A 427 5.57 25.49 6.12
C LYS A 427 4.18 25.02 6.49
N LEU A 428 3.63 25.53 7.60
CA LEU A 428 2.29 25.22 8.08
C LEU A 428 1.21 26.09 7.42
N ALA A 429 1.59 27.23 6.83
CA ALA A 429 0.66 28.17 6.20
C ALA A 429 -0.20 27.57 5.06
N SER A 430 0.22 26.44 4.46
CA SER A 430 -0.58 25.75 3.43
C SER A 430 -1.68 24.84 3.99
N PHE A 431 -1.86 24.79 5.31
CA PHE A 431 -2.79 23.88 5.98
C PHE A 431 -3.82 24.67 6.76
N ASP A 432 -5.04 24.15 6.80
CA ASP A 432 -6.15 24.76 7.54
C ASP A 432 -6.35 24.04 8.87
N PHE A 433 -5.89 24.67 9.95
CA PHE A 433 -6.00 24.09 11.28
C PHE A 433 -6.13 25.11 12.39
N THR A 434 -6.76 24.71 13.48
CA THR A 434 -6.85 25.49 14.72
C THR A 434 -6.17 24.75 15.85
N ILE A 435 -5.29 25.43 16.60
CA ILE A 435 -4.62 24.85 17.77
C ILE A 435 -5.48 25.09 19.02
N ARG A 436 -5.69 24.05 19.81
CA ARG A 436 -6.40 24.09 21.08
C ARG A 436 -5.56 23.46 22.18
N TYR A 437 -5.57 24.10 23.34
CA TYR A 437 -4.96 23.57 24.54
C TYR A 437 -5.92 22.59 25.24
N ARG A 438 -5.37 21.48 25.72
CA ARG A 438 -6.05 20.55 26.63
C ARG A 438 -5.05 20.14 27.71
N SER A 439 -5.46 20.16 28.97
CA SER A 439 -4.61 19.60 30.04
C SER A 439 -4.33 18.13 29.77
N GLY A 440 -3.07 17.75 29.85
CA GLY A 440 -2.62 16.36 29.81
C GLY A 440 -3.07 15.55 31.01
#